data_AF-A0A177WPF5-F1
#
_entry.id   AF-A0A177WPF5-F1
#
_cell.length_a   1.000
_cell.length_b   1.000
_cell.length_c   1.000
_cell.angle_alpha   90.00
_cell.angle_beta   90.00
_cell.angle_gamma   90.00
#
_symmetry.space_group_name_H-M   'P 1'
#
loop_
_entity.id
_entity.type
_entity.pdbx_description
1 polymer ?
#
loop_
_entity_poly.entity_id
_entity_poly.type
_entity_poly.pdbx_seq_one_letter_code
_entity_poly.pdbx_strand_id
1 'polypeptide(L)'
;MKDARSIRLKTWTKVISNNNQCGPKHGRCMGSQCCSEYNYCGSDISHCISQCNPLYGECGSDLSSAIKASLTLTDNNSCGRKYNKVCPPESCCSRDNFCGTSTAHCGIGCQGLFGICKPPITRFLPSVPAHPSHDSYFEAHTRCVNPGQIAITFEGGTDSGNIPRVLDALKSAGAPATFFVNGLNANNMHYDGARNIVKRIYSEGHQVGSGTLCHSRLGRLPFDQMTFEMLNNDWMIQQTIGFSPLYMRIPHGSYTSTLIKHLIEMGYVVVDHNADSGDSGISSAGNPGTQAVIEFDKSISYHSGASPQTHSFITLHNEWVSNGHSGIQAIVQKYRKLGYTFVTVGECLGHSDPQSWYRVHDFNELA
;
A
#
# COMPACT_ATOMS: atom_id res chain seq x y z
N MET A 1 7.56 7.57 -41.42
CA MET A 1 7.65 8.97 -40.92
C MET A 1 6.25 9.48 -40.66
N LYS A 2 6.09 10.19 -39.53
CA LYS A 2 4.93 10.99 -39.11
C LYS A 2 3.67 10.21 -38.69
N ASP A 3 3.48 10.07 -37.38
CA ASP A 3 2.46 10.91 -36.73
C ASP A 3 2.83 11.12 -35.25
N ALA A 4 3.60 12.18 -34.99
CA ALA A 4 3.84 12.66 -33.64
C ALA A 4 2.53 13.30 -33.16
N ARG A 5 1.81 12.62 -32.26
CA ARG A 5 0.68 13.23 -31.55
C ARG A 5 1.14 14.55 -30.95
N SER A 6 0.63 15.64 -31.51
CA SER A 6 0.72 16.98 -30.98
C SER A 6 0.39 16.95 -29.49
N ILE A 7 1.41 17.14 -28.66
CA ILE A 7 1.25 17.50 -27.26
C ILE A 7 0.55 18.86 -27.30
N ARG A 8 -0.77 18.90 -27.08
CA ARG A 8 -1.45 20.17 -26.83
C ARG A 8 -0.81 20.75 -25.58
N LEU A 9 0.04 21.76 -25.76
CA LEU A 9 0.52 22.59 -24.68
C LEU A 9 -0.72 23.08 -23.93
N LYS A 10 -0.82 22.75 -22.64
CA LYS A 10 -1.87 23.19 -21.74
C LYS A 10 -1.87 24.73 -21.78
N THR A 11 -2.85 25.34 -22.45
CA THR A 11 -2.94 26.80 -22.60
C THR A 11 -3.51 27.37 -21.32
N TRP A 12 -2.64 27.80 -20.44
CA TRP A 12 -3.01 28.38 -19.15
C TRP A 12 -3.71 29.73 -19.32
N THR A 13 -4.63 30.04 -18.40
CA THR A 13 -5.13 31.40 -18.23
C THR A 13 -3.96 32.32 -17.84
N LYS A 14 -3.87 33.51 -18.47
CA LYS A 14 -2.77 34.47 -18.21
C LYS A 14 -2.87 35.13 -16.83
N VAL A 15 -4.06 35.15 -16.24
CA VAL A 15 -4.33 35.82 -14.95
C VAL A 15 -3.90 34.90 -13.81
N ILE A 16 -2.90 35.31 -13.04
CA ILE A 16 -2.41 34.63 -11.85
C ILE A 16 -3.11 35.24 -10.63
N SER A 17 -3.65 34.38 -9.76
CA SER A 17 -4.26 34.76 -8.50
C SER A 17 -3.24 35.34 -7.51
N ASN A 18 -3.68 36.34 -6.75
CA ASN A 18 -2.90 37.02 -5.72
C ASN A 18 -3.49 36.89 -4.30
N ASN A 19 -4.56 36.11 -4.12
CA ASN A 19 -5.31 36.01 -2.86
C ASN A 19 -5.59 34.55 -2.43
N ASN A 20 -4.76 33.60 -2.86
CA ASN A 20 -4.89 32.15 -2.60
C ASN A 20 -6.20 31.51 -3.09
N GLN A 21 -7.03 32.21 -3.86
CA GLN A 21 -8.22 31.65 -4.51
C GLN A 21 -7.94 31.36 -5.98
N CYS A 22 -8.61 30.39 -6.58
CA CYS A 22 -8.47 30.07 -7.99
C CYS A 22 -9.83 29.89 -8.64
N GLY A 23 -9.87 29.82 -9.97
CA GLY A 23 -11.11 29.63 -10.70
C GLY A 23 -11.45 30.79 -11.62
N PRO A 24 -12.64 30.78 -12.24
CA PRO A 24 -13.00 31.71 -13.30
C PRO A 24 -12.89 33.20 -12.92
N LYS A 25 -13.13 33.54 -11.65
CA LYS A 25 -13.08 34.92 -11.14
C LYS A 25 -11.71 35.35 -10.60
N HIS A 26 -10.88 34.39 -10.20
CA HIS A 26 -9.62 34.66 -9.47
C HIS A 26 -8.37 34.32 -10.30
N GLY A 27 -8.54 33.65 -11.44
CA GLY A 27 -7.43 33.19 -12.26
C GLY A 27 -6.82 31.90 -11.74
N ARG A 28 -5.60 31.60 -12.19
CA ARG A 28 -4.89 30.37 -11.83
C ARG A 28 -4.00 30.55 -10.60
N CYS A 29 -3.70 29.44 -9.94
CA CYS A 29 -2.71 29.41 -8.88
C CYS A 29 -1.31 29.75 -9.38
N MET A 30 -0.52 30.31 -8.46
CA MET A 30 0.85 30.73 -8.73
C MET A 30 1.77 29.52 -8.91
N GLY A 31 2.68 29.61 -9.88
CA GLY A 31 3.69 28.58 -10.12
C GLY A 31 3.08 27.21 -10.39
N SER A 32 3.47 26.22 -9.59
CA SER A 32 3.09 24.80 -9.67
C SER A 32 2.05 24.38 -8.62
N GLN A 33 1.38 25.35 -8.00
CA GLN A 33 0.29 25.09 -7.06
C GLN A 33 -0.96 24.57 -7.78
N CYS A 34 -1.74 23.81 -7.02
CA CYS A 34 -2.93 23.11 -7.44
C CYS A 34 -4.18 23.89 -7.01
N CYS A 35 -5.23 23.84 -7.83
CA CYS A 35 -6.50 24.49 -7.54
C CYS A 35 -7.47 23.44 -7.06
N SER A 36 -7.83 23.47 -5.78
CA SER A 36 -8.79 22.53 -5.20
C SER A 36 -10.19 22.71 -5.78
N GLU A 37 -11.06 21.72 -5.57
CA GLU A 37 -12.49 21.81 -5.87
C GLU A 37 -13.20 22.99 -5.19
N TYR A 38 -12.66 23.44 -4.04
CA TYR A 38 -13.18 24.56 -3.27
C TYR A 38 -12.65 25.92 -3.74
N ASN A 39 -11.99 25.98 -4.90
CA ASN A 39 -11.45 27.21 -5.48
C ASN A 39 -10.33 27.86 -4.63
N TYR A 40 -9.52 27.04 -3.95
CA TYR A 40 -8.33 27.49 -3.21
C TYR A 40 -7.05 26.90 -3.78
N CYS A 41 -6.00 27.71 -3.76
CA CYS A 41 -4.66 27.32 -4.15
C CYS A 41 -3.92 26.63 -3.00
N GLY A 42 -3.28 25.51 -3.31
CA GLY A 42 -2.45 24.78 -2.36
C GLY A 42 -1.47 23.83 -3.02
N SER A 43 -0.59 23.24 -2.22
CA SER A 43 0.51 22.39 -2.68
C SER A 43 0.47 20.96 -2.16
N ASP A 44 -0.44 20.67 -1.23
CA ASP A 44 -0.59 19.35 -0.63
C ASP A 44 -1.40 18.39 -1.53
N ILE A 45 -1.43 17.12 -1.12
CA ILE A 45 -2.13 16.04 -1.83
C ILE A 45 -3.62 16.33 -2.01
N SER A 46 -4.28 16.95 -1.01
CA SER A 46 -5.71 17.26 -1.09
C SER A 46 -6.02 18.30 -2.17
N HIS A 47 -5.08 19.20 -2.47
CA HIS A 47 -5.23 20.17 -3.55
C HIS A 47 -4.84 19.60 -4.92
N CYS A 48 -3.85 18.71 -4.97
CA CYS A 48 -3.26 18.27 -6.23
C CYS A 48 -3.84 16.98 -6.81
N ILE A 49 -4.36 16.09 -5.97
CA ILE A 49 -4.87 14.77 -6.38
C ILE A 49 -6.39 14.71 -6.29
N SER A 50 -6.97 15.18 -5.17
CA SER A 50 -8.42 15.15 -4.97
C SER A 50 -9.11 16.30 -5.73
N GLN A 51 -9.74 15.97 -6.87
CA GLN A 51 -10.63 16.89 -7.61
C GLN A 51 -10.01 18.25 -7.96
N CYS A 52 -8.71 18.25 -8.28
CA CYS A 52 -8.00 19.43 -8.71
C CYS A 52 -8.53 19.97 -10.05
N ASN A 53 -8.73 21.28 -10.16
CA ASN A 53 -9.17 21.92 -11.40
C ASN A 53 -7.96 22.24 -12.33
N PRO A 54 -7.80 21.52 -13.45
CA PRO A 54 -6.62 21.64 -14.30
C PRO A 54 -6.59 22.93 -15.13
N LEU A 55 -7.69 23.69 -15.21
CA LEU A 55 -7.72 24.99 -15.88
C LEU A 55 -7.06 26.10 -15.03
N TYR A 56 -7.02 25.91 -13.72
CA TYR A 56 -6.59 26.93 -12.76
C TYR A 56 -5.48 26.44 -11.82
N GLY A 57 -5.02 25.19 -11.92
CA GLY A 57 -3.91 24.67 -11.13
C GLY A 57 -3.20 23.46 -11.76
N GLU A 58 -2.05 23.10 -11.19
CA GLU A 58 -1.19 22.03 -11.71
C GLU A 58 -1.48 20.68 -11.05
N CYS A 59 -2.54 20.05 -11.52
CA CYS A 59 -3.06 18.79 -10.98
C CYS A 59 -2.17 17.58 -11.27
N GLY A 60 -2.25 16.59 -10.38
CA GLY A 60 -1.50 15.36 -10.44
C GLY A 60 -0.27 15.35 -9.53
N SER A 61 0.29 14.17 -9.33
CA SER A 61 1.50 13.96 -8.54
C SER A 61 2.75 14.49 -9.23
N ASP A 62 2.76 14.53 -10.57
CA ASP A 62 3.87 15.02 -11.39
C ASP A 62 3.63 16.46 -11.92
N LEU A 63 4.70 17.12 -12.36
CA LEU A 63 4.66 18.46 -12.96
C LEU A 63 4.64 18.36 -14.49
N SER A 64 3.91 19.24 -15.17
CA SER A 64 4.00 19.36 -16.63
C SER A 64 5.41 19.75 -17.07
N SER A 65 5.77 19.37 -18.29
CA SER A 65 7.09 19.67 -18.87
C SER A 65 7.40 21.18 -18.88
N ALA A 66 6.39 22.03 -19.06
CA ALA A 66 6.54 23.48 -19.03
C ALA A 66 6.93 23.98 -17.64
N ILE A 67 6.32 23.45 -16.58
CA ILE A 67 6.64 23.80 -15.20
C ILE A 67 8.04 23.27 -14.84
N LYS A 68 8.34 22.00 -15.16
CA LYS A 68 9.66 21.39 -14.92
C LYS A 68 10.79 22.24 -15.50
N ALA A 69 10.61 22.76 -16.72
CA ALA A 69 11.58 23.65 -17.38
C ALA A 69 11.69 25.06 -16.76
N SER A 70 10.70 25.48 -15.98
CA SER A 70 10.66 26.80 -15.31
C SER A 70 11.19 26.80 -13.87
N LEU A 71 11.48 25.62 -13.32
CA LEU A 71 11.99 25.48 -11.96
C LEU A 71 13.36 26.15 -11.85
N THR A 72 13.54 26.92 -10.78
CA THR A 72 14.81 27.60 -10.49
C THR A 72 15.32 27.21 -9.12
N LEU A 73 16.64 27.27 -8.95
CA LEU A 73 17.26 27.12 -7.65
C LEU A 73 16.72 28.17 -6.67
N THR A 74 16.54 27.75 -5.42
CA THR A 74 16.19 28.65 -4.33
C THR A 74 17.37 29.56 -3.96
N ASP A 75 17.06 30.78 -3.56
CA ASP A 75 17.98 31.81 -3.07
C ASP A 75 17.78 32.09 -1.56
N ASN A 76 16.71 31.55 -0.96
CA ASN A 76 16.30 31.81 0.42
C ASN A 76 15.89 30.54 1.18
N ASN A 77 16.37 29.38 0.73
CA ASN A 77 16.05 28.05 1.25
C ASN A 77 14.57 27.63 1.14
N SER A 78 13.71 28.39 0.45
CA SER A 78 12.32 27.98 0.22
C SER A 78 12.22 27.07 -1.01
N CYS A 79 11.44 25.99 -0.95
CA CYS A 79 11.34 25.00 -2.02
C CYS A 79 9.92 24.43 -2.19
N GLY A 80 9.71 23.57 -3.18
CA GLY A 80 8.44 22.88 -3.32
C GLY A 80 7.45 23.61 -4.22
N ARG A 81 6.26 23.02 -4.38
CA ARG A 81 5.20 23.57 -5.26
C ARG A 81 4.79 24.99 -4.89
N LYS A 82 4.86 25.32 -3.58
CA LYS A 82 4.49 26.64 -3.07
C LYS A 82 5.32 27.77 -3.66
N TYR A 83 6.63 27.55 -3.76
CA TYR A 83 7.59 28.58 -4.21
C TYR A 83 8.08 28.36 -5.65
N ASN A 84 7.77 27.19 -6.24
CA ASN A 84 8.26 26.79 -7.56
C ASN A 84 9.80 26.80 -7.63
N LYS A 85 10.43 26.36 -6.53
CA LYS A 85 11.87 26.38 -6.32
C LYS A 85 12.39 24.99 -6.00
N VAL A 86 13.55 24.67 -6.55
CA VAL A 86 14.28 23.44 -6.25
C VAL A 86 15.41 23.75 -5.27
N CYS A 87 15.72 22.78 -4.41
CA CYS A 87 16.83 22.87 -3.49
C CYS A 87 18.17 22.75 -4.21
N PRO A 88 19.26 23.28 -3.61
CA PRO A 88 20.61 23.07 -4.11
C PRO A 88 20.93 21.57 -4.26
N PRO A 89 21.91 21.20 -5.11
CA PRO A 89 22.40 19.83 -5.20
C PRO A 89 22.67 19.24 -3.80
N GLU A 90 22.38 17.96 -3.63
CA GLU A 90 22.54 17.22 -2.36
C GLU A 90 21.61 17.64 -1.21
N SER A 91 20.69 18.58 -1.44
CA SER A 91 19.71 19.05 -0.47
C SER A 91 18.30 18.58 -0.79
N CYS A 92 17.47 18.50 0.24
CA CYS A 92 16.13 17.92 0.22
C CYS A 92 15.09 19.00 0.45
N CYS A 93 13.92 18.86 -0.17
CA CYS A 93 12.81 19.77 0.06
C CYS A 93 11.82 19.17 1.06
N SER A 94 11.75 19.71 2.27
CA SER A 94 10.84 19.25 3.33
C SER A 94 9.36 19.43 2.97
N ARG A 95 8.46 18.79 3.74
CA ARG A 95 7.00 19.03 3.63
C ARG A 95 6.64 20.50 3.89
N ASP A 96 7.44 21.17 4.72
CA ASP A 96 7.22 22.54 5.16
C ASP A 96 7.77 23.57 4.18
N ASN A 97 8.23 23.11 3.00
CA ASN A 97 8.72 23.94 1.89
C ASN A 97 10.05 24.63 2.18
N PHE A 98 10.92 23.98 2.96
CA PHE A 98 12.28 24.41 3.23
C PHE A 98 13.32 23.40 2.75
N CYS A 99 14.43 23.91 2.25
CA CYS A 99 15.61 23.13 1.89
C CYS A 99 16.45 22.81 3.10
N GLY A 100 16.94 21.58 3.15
CA GLY A 100 17.91 21.15 4.15
C GLY A 100 18.40 19.75 3.88
N THR A 101 19.40 19.34 4.64
CA THR A 101 20.06 18.03 4.50
C THR A 101 19.76 17.09 5.66
N SER A 102 19.04 17.57 6.69
CA SER A 102 18.62 16.71 7.80
C SER A 102 17.51 15.77 7.37
N THR A 103 17.32 14.72 8.16
CA THR A 103 16.23 13.76 8.06
C THR A 103 14.84 14.44 8.03
N ALA A 104 14.64 15.56 8.73
CA ALA A 104 13.38 16.29 8.71
C ALA A 104 13.06 16.90 7.33
N HIS A 105 14.11 17.14 6.54
CA HIS A 105 14.01 17.66 5.19
C HIS A 105 14.00 16.54 4.15
N CYS A 106 14.79 15.49 4.38
CA CYS A 106 15.03 14.43 3.42
C CYS A 106 14.08 13.23 3.54
N GLY A 107 13.48 13.04 4.72
CA GLY A 107 12.65 11.89 5.06
C GLY A 107 11.16 12.11 4.78
N ILE A 108 10.30 11.79 5.76
CA ILE A 108 8.84 11.74 5.56
C ILE A 108 8.26 13.10 5.14
N GLY A 109 7.60 13.10 3.99
CA GLY A 109 6.99 14.31 3.40
C GLY A 109 7.94 15.13 2.54
N CYS A 110 9.16 14.63 2.28
CA CYS A 110 10.06 15.26 1.33
C CYS A 110 9.45 15.30 -0.09
N GLN A 111 9.59 16.44 -0.75
CA GLN A 111 9.04 16.74 -2.07
C GLN A 111 10.08 16.43 -3.16
N GLY A 112 10.08 15.19 -3.69
CA GLY A 112 11.14 14.67 -4.57
C GLY A 112 11.32 15.38 -5.93
N LEU A 113 10.31 16.12 -6.39
CA LEU A 113 10.44 16.97 -7.59
C LEU A 113 11.21 18.27 -7.32
N PHE A 114 11.47 18.58 -6.05
CA PHE A 114 12.06 19.84 -5.59
C PHE A 114 13.31 19.66 -4.72
N GLY A 115 13.77 18.42 -4.51
CA GLY A 115 14.99 18.08 -3.79
C GLY A 115 15.25 16.58 -3.80
N ILE A 116 16.41 16.15 -3.28
CA ILE A 116 16.81 14.74 -3.29
C ILE A 116 16.25 14.04 -2.05
N CYS A 117 15.03 13.52 -2.12
CA CYS A 117 14.47 12.79 -0.99
C CYS A 117 15.28 11.53 -0.71
N LYS A 118 15.61 11.34 0.56
CA LYS A 118 16.25 10.13 1.01
C LYS A 118 15.14 9.21 1.53
N PRO A 119 15.08 7.96 1.07
CA PRO A 119 14.28 7.00 1.81
C PRO A 119 14.76 7.02 3.28
N PRO A 120 13.86 6.75 4.24
CA PRO A 120 14.25 6.58 5.63
C PRO A 120 15.51 5.70 5.70
N ILE A 121 16.59 6.21 6.31
CA ILE A 121 17.82 5.43 6.47
C ILE A 121 17.50 4.33 7.48
N THR A 122 17.14 3.14 7.02
CA THR A 122 17.04 1.96 7.89
C THR A 122 18.45 1.63 8.41
N ARG A 123 18.91 2.34 9.44
CA ARG A 123 19.82 1.69 10.38
C ARG A 123 18.98 0.59 11.00
N PHE A 124 19.35 -0.65 10.71
CA PHE A 124 18.94 -1.77 11.53
C PHE A 124 19.34 -1.40 12.96
N LEU A 125 18.37 -1.00 13.79
CA LEU A 125 18.61 -0.92 15.22
C LEU A 125 19.11 -2.30 15.63
N PRO A 126 20.28 -2.40 16.30
CA PRO A 126 20.80 -3.67 16.77
C PRO A 126 20.01 -4.11 18.01
N SER A 127 18.72 -4.41 17.83
CA SER A 127 17.83 -5.12 18.77
C SER A 127 16.39 -5.24 18.25
N VAL A 128 16.18 -5.47 16.95
CA VAL A 128 14.87 -5.98 16.45
C VAL A 128 14.79 -7.45 16.87
N PRO A 129 13.62 -8.00 17.30
CA PRO A 129 13.43 -9.44 17.32
C PRO A 129 13.91 -9.98 15.97
N ALA A 130 14.76 -11.01 15.98
CA ALA A 130 15.47 -11.48 14.80
C ALA A 130 14.50 -11.56 13.62
N HIS A 131 14.75 -10.77 12.57
CA HIS A 131 14.10 -10.98 11.28
C HIS A 131 14.17 -12.49 11.01
N PRO A 132 13.04 -13.16 10.69
CA PRO A 132 13.07 -14.60 10.48
C PRO A 132 14.14 -15.04 9.49
N SER A 133 14.79 -16.17 9.74
CA SER A 133 15.70 -16.75 8.76
C SER A 133 14.93 -17.10 7.49
N HIS A 134 15.48 -16.72 6.34
CA HIS A 134 14.92 -17.07 5.03
C HIS A 134 15.62 -18.31 4.49
N ASP A 135 14.84 -19.32 4.10
CA ASP A 135 15.37 -20.49 3.39
C ASP A 135 15.78 -20.15 1.96
N SER A 136 15.14 -19.13 1.37
CA SER A 136 15.45 -18.60 0.03
C SER A 136 15.35 -17.08 0.02
N TYR A 137 16.33 -16.42 -0.58
CA TYR A 137 16.36 -14.97 -0.75
C TYR A 137 15.75 -14.50 -2.08
N PHE A 138 15.20 -15.42 -2.87
CA PHE A 138 14.80 -15.16 -4.25
C PHE A 138 13.37 -15.61 -4.58
N GLU A 139 12.68 -16.24 -3.65
CA GLU A 139 11.33 -16.78 -3.84
C GLU A 139 10.38 -16.26 -2.75
N ALA A 140 9.11 -16.08 -3.13
CA ALA A 140 8.04 -15.76 -2.18
C ALA A 140 7.49 -17.04 -1.55
N HIS A 141 6.99 -16.94 -0.32
CA HIS A 141 6.27 -18.04 0.33
C HIS A 141 4.88 -18.20 -0.27
N THR A 142 4.61 -19.35 -0.88
CA THR A 142 3.32 -19.65 -1.55
C THR A 142 2.46 -20.66 -0.79
N ARG A 143 3.02 -21.33 0.23
CA ARG A 143 2.37 -22.41 1.00
C ARG A 143 2.87 -22.43 2.45
N CYS A 144 2.14 -23.09 3.33
CA CYS A 144 2.57 -23.29 4.72
C CYS A 144 3.66 -24.34 4.84
N VAL A 145 4.48 -24.22 5.87
CA VAL A 145 5.55 -25.18 6.19
C VAL A 145 4.97 -26.55 6.50
N ASN A 146 3.83 -26.61 7.20
CA ASN A 146 3.18 -27.86 7.54
C ASN A 146 1.95 -28.13 6.66
N PRO A 147 1.77 -29.37 6.16
CA PRO A 147 0.54 -29.77 5.48
C PRO A 147 -0.67 -29.68 6.43
N GLY A 148 -1.87 -29.57 5.87
CA GLY A 148 -3.12 -29.49 6.63
C GLY A 148 -3.43 -28.09 7.16
N GLN A 149 -2.64 -27.09 6.79
CA GLN A 149 -2.88 -25.69 7.12
C GLN A 149 -3.42 -24.91 5.92
N ILE A 150 -4.40 -24.05 6.17
CA ILE A 150 -4.90 -23.04 5.23
C ILE A 150 -4.77 -21.66 5.88
N ALA A 151 -3.94 -20.80 5.30
CA ALA A 151 -3.89 -19.38 5.64
C ALA A 151 -4.83 -18.60 4.71
N ILE A 152 -5.98 -18.19 5.24
CA ILE A 152 -6.86 -17.25 4.53
C ILE A 152 -6.20 -15.87 4.55
N THR A 153 -6.03 -15.28 3.37
CA THR A 153 -5.45 -13.94 3.26
C THR A 153 -6.27 -13.03 2.36
N PHE A 154 -6.25 -11.74 2.67
CA PHE A 154 -6.95 -10.67 1.95
C PHE A 154 -5.95 -9.61 1.50
N GLU A 155 -6.14 -9.07 0.29
CA GLU A 155 -5.39 -7.92 -0.21
C GLU A 155 -6.33 -6.81 -0.73
N GLY A 156 -5.79 -5.60 -0.84
CA GLY A 156 -6.41 -4.48 -1.52
C GLY A 156 -6.69 -3.24 -0.64
N GLY A 157 -6.49 -3.29 0.68
CA GLY A 157 -6.66 -2.11 1.53
C GLY A 157 -7.47 -2.26 2.83
N THR A 158 -8.42 -1.35 3.02
CA THR A 158 -9.26 -1.19 4.22
C THR A 158 -10.68 -0.75 3.82
N ASP A 159 -11.30 -1.47 2.88
CA ASP A 159 -12.66 -1.18 2.43
C ASP A 159 -13.66 -1.17 3.60
N SER A 160 -14.36 -0.05 3.80
CA SER A 160 -15.23 0.17 4.96
C SER A 160 -16.56 -0.56 4.91
N GLY A 161 -16.94 -1.12 3.75
CA GLY A 161 -18.15 -1.94 3.62
C GLY A 161 -17.87 -3.43 3.83
N ASN A 162 -16.81 -3.93 3.19
CA ASN A 162 -16.54 -5.35 3.04
C ASN A 162 -15.72 -5.92 4.19
N ILE A 163 -14.63 -5.27 4.58
CA ILE A 163 -13.73 -5.80 5.62
C ILE A 163 -14.46 -6.02 6.96
N PRO A 164 -15.31 -5.10 7.45
CA PRO A 164 -16.07 -5.36 8.67
C PRO A 164 -16.93 -6.63 8.60
N ARG A 165 -17.54 -6.93 7.44
CA ARG A 165 -18.36 -8.14 7.23
C ARG A 165 -17.50 -9.40 7.12
N VAL A 166 -16.32 -9.29 6.51
CA VAL A 166 -15.32 -10.37 6.46
C VAL A 166 -14.88 -10.73 7.87
N LEU A 167 -14.56 -9.73 8.70
CA LEU A 167 -14.19 -9.92 10.11
C LEU A 167 -15.33 -10.59 10.90
N ASP A 168 -16.58 -10.16 10.72
CA ASP A 168 -17.75 -10.80 11.34
C ASP A 168 -17.89 -12.27 10.92
N ALA A 169 -17.68 -12.57 9.64
CA ALA A 169 -17.74 -13.94 9.11
C ALA A 169 -16.60 -14.83 9.65
N LEU A 170 -15.38 -14.30 9.72
CA LEU A 170 -14.21 -14.99 10.30
C LEU A 170 -14.40 -15.26 11.79
N LYS A 171 -14.88 -14.28 12.54
CA LYS A 171 -15.23 -14.41 13.96
C LYS A 171 -16.30 -15.47 14.18
N SER A 172 -17.37 -15.45 13.37
CA SER A 172 -18.44 -16.46 13.42
C SER A 172 -17.95 -17.85 13.06
N ALA A 173 -16.95 -17.95 12.18
CA ALA A 173 -16.29 -19.19 11.84
C ALA A 173 -15.19 -19.58 12.84
N GLY A 174 -14.78 -18.70 13.76
CA GLY A 174 -13.65 -18.90 14.66
C GLY A 174 -12.34 -19.16 13.91
N ALA A 175 -12.10 -18.49 12.78
CA ALA A 175 -10.91 -18.67 11.96
C ALA A 175 -10.04 -17.40 11.95
N PRO A 176 -8.74 -17.49 12.24
CA PRO A 176 -7.82 -16.39 12.01
C PRO A 176 -7.58 -16.20 10.50
N ALA A 177 -7.02 -15.05 10.15
CA ALA A 177 -6.70 -14.67 8.77
C ALA A 177 -5.56 -13.65 8.76
N THR A 178 -5.04 -13.35 7.57
CA THR A 178 -4.03 -12.31 7.36
C THR A 178 -4.51 -11.26 6.37
N PHE A 179 -4.39 -9.98 6.71
CA PHE A 179 -4.81 -8.87 5.86
C PHE A 179 -3.60 -8.07 5.43
N PHE A 180 -3.29 -8.05 4.13
CA PHE A 180 -2.24 -7.21 3.55
C PHE A 180 -2.82 -5.83 3.24
N VAL A 181 -2.66 -4.91 4.18
CA VAL A 181 -3.34 -3.61 4.15
C VAL A 181 -2.55 -2.55 3.38
N ASN A 182 -3.28 -1.68 2.68
CA ASN A 182 -2.76 -0.51 2.00
C ASN A 182 -3.12 0.77 2.76
N GLY A 183 -2.21 1.74 2.75
CA GLY A 183 -2.42 3.04 3.36
C GLY A 183 -3.32 3.96 2.54
N LEU A 184 -3.22 3.92 1.21
CA LEU A 184 -3.87 4.84 0.27
C LEU A 184 -4.41 4.08 -0.96
N ASN A 185 -5.30 3.11 -0.75
CA ASN A 185 -5.98 2.39 -1.83
C ASN A 185 -7.52 2.46 -1.69
N ALA A 186 -8.19 1.38 -1.31
CA ALA A 186 -9.65 1.37 -1.11
C ALA A 186 -10.14 2.39 -0.07
N ASN A 187 -9.25 2.80 0.83
CA ASN A 187 -9.47 3.89 1.76
C ASN A 187 -8.13 4.59 2.05
N ASN A 188 -8.20 5.69 2.80
CA ASN A 188 -7.05 6.46 3.23
C ASN A 188 -6.86 6.34 4.75
N MET A 189 -5.76 5.71 5.17
CA MET A 189 -5.40 5.43 6.57
C MET A 189 -5.05 6.70 7.38
N HIS A 190 -5.04 7.89 6.76
CA HIS A 190 -5.06 9.16 7.47
C HIS A 190 -6.42 9.48 8.12
N TYR A 191 -7.50 8.77 7.77
CA TYR A 191 -8.81 8.93 8.39
C TYR A 191 -9.11 7.84 9.43
N ASP A 192 -9.92 8.18 10.45
CA ASP A 192 -10.26 7.27 11.54
C ASP A 192 -10.98 6.00 11.06
N GLY A 193 -11.82 6.09 10.03
CA GLY A 193 -12.55 4.93 9.50
C GLY A 193 -11.61 3.79 9.07
N ALA A 194 -10.61 4.10 8.25
CA ALA A 194 -9.59 3.15 7.83
C ALA A 194 -8.74 2.64 9.00
N ARG A 195 -8.31 3.55 9.90
CA ARG A 195 -7.54 3.15 11.09
C ARG A 195 -8.31 2.20 12.01
N ASN A 196 -9.60 2.45 12.20
CA ASN A 196 -10.46 1.62 13.05
C ASN A 196 -10.61 0.21 12.48
N ILE A 197 -10.62 0.06 11.15
CA ILE A 197 -10.61 -1.25 10.49
C ILE A 197 -9.30 -1.99 10.78
N VAL A 198 -8.14 -1.35 10.61
CA VAL A 198 -6.83 -1.99 10.90
C VAL A 198 -6.70 -2.34 12.39
N LYS A 199 -7.14 -1.44 13.29
CA LYS A 199 -7.20 -1.73 14.73
C LYS A 199 -8.07 -2.94 15.02
N ARG A 200 -9.23 -3.03 14.36
CA ARG A 200 -10.15 -4.16 14.51
C ARG A 200 -9.51 -5.46 14.04
N ILE A 201 -8.91 -5.49 12.84
CA ILE A 201 -8.15 -6.63 12.32
C ILE A 201 -7.15 -7.14 13.38
N TYR A 202 -6.30 -6.23 13.89
CA TYR A 202 -5.29 -6.57 14.89
C TYR A 202 -5.90 -7.05 16.22
N SER A 203 -6.90 -6.32 16.75
CA SER A 203 -7.50 -6.63 18.06
C SER A 203 -8.33 -7.91 18.09
N GLU A 204 -8.83 -8.36 16.93
CA GLU A 204 -9.59 -9.61 16.79
C GLU A 204 -8.68 -10.83 16.57
N GLY A 205 -7.35 -10.66 16.65
CA GLY A 205 -6.38 -11.74 16.57
C GLY A 205 -5.98 -12.14 15.16
N HIS A 206 -6.31 -11.33 14.15
CA HIS A 206 -5.81 -11.51 12.79
C HIS A 206 -4.42 -10.90 12.63
N GLN A 207 -3.67 -11.36 11.63
CA GLN A 207 -2.38 -10.78 11.28
C GLN A 207 -2.57 -9.60 10.33
N VAL A 208 -1.86 -8.48 10.59
CA VAL A 208 -1.75 -7.35 9.67
C VAL A 208 -0.41 -7.46 8.92
N GLY A 209 -0.48 -7.60 7.60
CA GLY A 209 0.65 -7.56 6.68
C GLY A 209 0.70 -6.25 5.88
N SER A 210 1.85 -5.92 5.29
CA SER A 210 2.01 -4.74 4.44
C SER A 210 1.62 -5.07 2.99
N GLY A 211 0.69 -4.30 2.43
CA GLY A 211 0.23 -4.42 1.03
C GLY A 211 0.84 -3.38 0.09
N THR A 212 1.83 -2.59 0.51
CA THR A 212 2.31 -1.31 -0.08
C THR A 212 1.39 -0.11 0.23
N LEU A 213 1.84 1.12 -0.03
CA LEU A 213 1.06 2.32 0.26
C LEU A 213 -0.13 2.46 -0.69
N CYS A 214 0.11 2.42 -2.00
CA CYS A 214 -0.85 2.74 -3.04
C CYS A 214 -1.27 1.53 -3.90
N HIS A 215 -0.94 0.30 -3.47
CA HIS A 215 -1.17 -0.93 -4.25
C HIS A 215 -0.45 -0.91 -5.62
N SER A 216 0.73 -0.27 -5.64
CA SER A 216 1.55 -0.05 -6.83
C SER A 216 2.17 -1.35 -7.35
N ARG A 217 2.33 -1.45 -8.68
CA ARG A 217 3.05 -2.56 -9.32
C ARG A 217 4.54 -2.42 -9.09
N LEU A 218 5.05 -3.02 -8.01
CA LEU A 218 6.45 -2.86 -7.58
C LEU A 218 7.48 -3.20 -8.66
N GLY A 219 7.22 -4.22 -9.50
CA GLY A 219 8.11 -4.57 -10.61
C GLY A 219 8.28 -3.49 -11.70
N ARG A 220 7.52 -2.40 -11.65
CA ARG A 220 7.63 -1.24 -12.55
C ARG A 220 8.24 0.00 -11.88
N LEU A 221 8.55 -0.10 -10.60
CA LEU A 221 9.09 1.01 -9.83
C LEU A 221 10.61 0.89 -9.70
N PRO A 222 11.34 2.02 -9.75
CA PRO A 222 12.70 2.10 -9.23
C PRO A 222 12.72 1.78 -7.71
N PHE A 223 13.86 1.30 -7.20
CA PHE A 223 13.95 0.80 -5.80
C PHE A 223 13.67 1.87 -4.74
N ASP A 224 13.99 3.14 -5.00
CA ASP A 224 13.65 4.25 -4.10
C ASP A 224 12.14 4.46 -3.98
N GLN A 225 11.40 4.38 -5.09
CA GLN A 225 9.93 4.46 -5.11
C GLN A 225 9.28 3.24 -4.46
N MET A 226 9.86 2.06 -4.64
CA MET A 226 9.43 0.84 -3.93
C MET A 226 9.67 0.97 -2.43
N THR A 227 10.83 1.49 -2.03
CA THR A 227 11.14 1.75 -0.63
C THR A 227 10.15 2.74 -0.03
N PHE A 228 9.77 3.77 -0.79
CA PHE A 228 8.73 4.72 -0.40
C PHE A 228 7.37 4.04 -0.19
N GLU A 229 6.92 3.21 -1.14
CA GLU A 229 5.68 2.44 -1.05
C GLU A 229 5.63 1.57 0.22
N MET A 230 6.73 0.90 0.54
CA MET A 230 6.81 0.00 1.68
C MET A 230 6.88 0.75 3.02
N LEU A 231 7.83 1.66 3.18
CA LEU A 231 8.10 2.30 4.47
C LEU A 231 7.02 3.30 4.89
N ASN A 232 6.37 3.99 3.95
CA ASN A 232 5.25 4.87 4.30
C ASN A 232 4.01 4.07 4.71
N ASN A 233 3.76 2.91 4.10
CA ASN A 233 2.67 2.04 4.52
C ASN A 233 2.92 1.51 5.93
N ASP A 234 4.11 0.99 6.18
CA ASP A 234 4.54 0.49 7.49
C ASP A 234 4.46 1.57 8.57
N TRP A 235 4.80 2.82 8.24
CA TRP A 235 4.62 3.96 9.13
C TRP A 235 3.15 4.17 9.50
N MET A 236 2.25 4.21 8.51
CA MET A 236 0.81 4.40 8.76
C MET A 236 0.24 3.27 9.63
N ILE A 237 0.66 2.03 9.38
CA ILE A 237 0.26 0.88 10.19
C ILE A 237 0.81 1.02 11.61
N GLN A 238 2.09 1.39 11.79
CA GLN A 238 2.67 1.59 13.13
C GLN A 238 1.99 2.72 13.90
N GLN A 239 1.63 3.83 13.26
CA GLN A 239 0.84 4.88 13.90
C GLN A 239 -0.56 4.40 14.31
N THR A 240 -1.06 3.35 13.68
CA THR A 240 -2.42 2.83 13.90
C THR A 240 -2.47 1.76 14.99
N ILE A 241 -1.53 0.81 14.99
CA ILE A 241 -1.52 -0.35 15.90
C ILE A 241 -0.26 -0.44 16.78
N GLY A 242 0.66 0.51 16.67
CA GLY A 242 1.90 0.55 17.46
C GLY A 242 3.07 -0.23 16.87
N PHE A 243 2.84 -1.01 15.81
CA PHE A 243 3.85 -1.88 15.19
C PHE A 243 3.80 -1.85 13.66
N SER A 244 4.95 -2.03 13.00
CA SER A 244 5.06 -2.22 11.55
C SER A 244 5.12 -3.70 11.18
N PRO A 245 4.49 -4.14 10.07
CA PRO A 245 4.54 -5.53 9.64
C PRO A 245 5.93 -5.99 9.20
N LEU A 246 6.29 -7.23 9.52
CA LEU A 246 7.39 -7.94 8.87
C LEU A 246 6.95 -8.67 7.60
N TYR A 247 5.67 -9.01 7.50
CA TYR A 247 5.12 -9.75 6.36
C TYR A 247 4.56 -8.81 5.32
N MET A 248 4.84 -9.07 4.05
CA MET A 248 4.27 -8.31 2.95
C MET A 248 3.84 -9.21 1.79
N ARG A 249 2.86 -8.76 1.02
CA ARG A 249 2.49 -9.35 -0.27
C ARG A 249 2.72 -8.35 -1.38
N ILE A 250 3.27 -8.83 -2.49
CA ILE A 250 3.51 -8.01 -3.68
C ILE A 250 2.19 -7.84 -4.45
N PRO A 251 1.72 -6.60 -4.65
CA PRO A 251 0.52 -6.35 -5.44
C PRO A 251 0.61 -6.91 -6.87
N HIS A 252 -0.51 -7.42 -7.39
CA HIS A 252 -0.67 -7.94 -8.76
C HIS A 252 0.17 -9.17 -9.12
N GLY A 253 0.80 -9.85 -8.16
CA GLY A 253 1.50 -11.13 -8.36
C GLY A 253 2.66 -11.12 -9.37
N SER A 254 3.16 -9.95 -9.76
CA SER A 254 4.20 -9.81 -10.79
C SER A 254 5.52 -9.40 -10.16
N TYR A 255 6.47 -10.33 -10.09
CA TYR A 255 7.77 -10.12 -9.46
C TYR A 255 8.92 -10.87 -10.15
N THR A 256 10.13 -10.41 -9.87
CA THR A 256 11.40 -11.04 -10.26
C THR A 256 12.17 -11.46 -9.01
N SER A 257 13.12 -12.38 -9.14
CA SER A 257 13.99 -12.77 -8.02
C SER A 257 14.77 -11.58 -7.44
N THR A 258 15.15 -10.60 -8.27
CA THR A 258 15.78 -9.35 -7.83
C THR A 258 14.85 -8.50 -6.96
N LEU A 259 13.57 -8.40 -7.33
CA LEU A 259 12.57 -7.70 -6.52
C LEU A 259 12.39 -8.38 -5.16
N ILE A 260 12.26 -9.72 -5.14
CA ILE A 260 12.14 -10.49 -3.90
C ILE A 260 13.35 -10.26 -3.00
N LYS A 261 14.56 -10.37 -3.55
CA LYS A 261 15.80 -10.15 -2.82
C LYS A 261 15.83 -8.75 -2.20
N HIS A 262 15.45 -7.71 -2.94
CA HIS A 262 15.43 -6.36 -2.42
C HIS A 262 14.45 -6.21 -1.24
N LEU A 263 13.24 -6.76 -1.33
CA LEU A 263 12.26 -6.73 -0.25
C LEU A 263 12.73 -7.51 0.99
N ILE A 264 13.43 -8.63 0.79
CA ILE A 264 14.05 -9.39 1.88
C ILE A 264 15.19 -8.59 2.52
N GLU A 265 16.02 -7.90 1.74
CA GLU A 265 17.07 -7.00 2.24
C GLU A 265 16.51 -5.81 3.01
N MET A 266 15.30 -5.34 2.66
CA MET A 266 14.53 -4.38 3.46
C MET A 266 13.95 -4.98 4.75
N GLY A 267 14.09 -6.29 4.95
CA GLY A 267 13.62 -7.02 6.12
C GLY A 267 12.16 -7.44 6.05
N TYR A 268 11.62 -7.73 4.87
CA TYR A 268 10.29 -8.35 4.75
C TYR A 268 10.35 -9.86 4.54
N VAL A 269 9.35 -10.54 5.10
CA VAL A 269 8.92 -11.87 4.64
C VAL A 269 7.94 -11.68 3.50
N VAL A 270 8.33 -12.11 2.30
CA VAL A 270 7.53 -11.93 1.09
C VAL A 270 6.61 -13.12 0.88
N VAL A 271 5.31 -12.84 0.80
CA VAL A 271 4.24 -13.83 0.76
C VAL A 271 3.49 -13.70 -0.56
N ASP A 272 3.26 -14.83 -1.21
CA ASP A 272 2.37 -14.95 -2.36
C ASP A 272 1.25 -15.94 -2.02
N HIS A 273 0.74 -16.71 -2.98
CA HIS A 273 -0.33 -17.66 -2.80
C HIS A 273 -0.14 -18.87 -3.73
N ASN A 274 -0.72 -20.00 -3.36
CA ASN A 274 -0.84 -21.17 -4.24
C ASN A 274 -2.31 -21.51 -4.54
N ALA A 275 -3.28 -20.79 -3.97
CA ALA A 275 -4.70 -20.94 -4.25
C ALA A 275 -5.37 -19.57 -4.34
N ASP A 276 -5.79 -19.16 -5.54
CA ASP A 276 -6.64 -17.97 -5.72
C ASP A 276 -8.09 -18.33 -5.43
N SER A 277 -8.78 -17.59 -4.56
CA SER A 277 -10.20 -17.86 -4.24
C SER A 277 -11.15 -17.71 -5.44
N GLY A 278 -10.73 -17.00 -6.49
CA GLY A 278 -11.54 -16.69 -7.66
C GLY A 278 -12.65 -15.66 -7.39
N ASP A 279 -12.61 -15.00 -6.23
CA ASP A 279 -13.67 -14.10 -5.75
C ASP A 279 -13.94 -12.89 -6.65
N SER A 280 -12.91 -12.39 -7.35
CA SER A 280 -13.03 -11.32 -8.35
C SER A 280 -13.99 -11.63 -9.50
N GLY A 281 -14.23 -12.92 -9.79
CA GLY A 281 -15.13 -13.39 -10.83
C GLY A 281 -16.57 -13.61 -10.36
N ILE A 282 -16.86 -13.44 -9.06
CA ILE A 282 -18.16 -13.78 -8.48
C ILE A 282 -19.14 -12.63 -8.65
N SER A 283 -20.25 -12.91 -9.34
CA SER A 283 -21.36 -11.97 -9.46
C SER A 283 -22.01 -11.69 -8.11
N SER A 284 -22.44 -10.43 -7.92
CA SER A 284 -23.26 -10.07 -6.76
C SER A 284 -24.71 -10.56 -6.86
N ALA A 285 -25.15 -11.03 -8.03
CA ALA A 285 -26.49 -11.58 -8.23
C ALA A 285 -26.53 -13.09 -7.92
N GLY A 286 -27.67 -13.57 -7.42
CA GLY A 286 -27.88 -14.99 -7.12
C GLY A 286 -27.38 -15.38 -5.72
N ASN A 287 -26.57 -16.44 -5.62
CA ASN A 287 -26.03 -16.95 -4.36
C ASN A 287 -24.49 -16.86 -4.34
N PRO A 288 -23.93 -15.68 -4.02
CA PRO A 288 -22.48 -15.44 -4.06
C PRO A 288 -21.70 -16.32 -3.06
N GLY A 289 -22.31 -16.70 -1.93
CA GLY A 289 -21.69 -17.60 -0.96
C GLY A 289 -21.45 -19.00 -1.52
N THR A 290 -22.44 -19.58 -2.20
CA THR A 290 -22.28 -20.87 -2.89
C THR A 290 -21.23 -20.79 -3.99
N GLN A 291 -21.25 -19.72 -4.79
CA GLN A 291 -20.26 -19.55 -5.86
C GLN A 291 -18.84 -19.43 -5.28
N ALA A 292 -18.66 -18.75 -4.15
CA ALA A 292 -17.37 -18.62 -3.49
C ALA A 292 -16.81 -19.97 -3.04
N VAL A 293 -17.65 -20.87 -2.52
CA VAL A 293 -17.23 -22.24 -2.21
C VAL A 293 -16.80 -22.99 -3.47
N ILE A 294 -17.54 -22.84 -4.58
CA ILE A 294 -17.24 -23.51 -5.86
C ILE A 294 -15.90 -23.05 -6.45
N GLU A 295 -15.65 -21.74 -6.53
CA GLU A 295 -14.38 -21.22 -7.06
C GLU A 295 -13.20 -21.57 -6.15
N PHE A 296 -13.40 -21.53 -4.82
CA PHE A 296 -12.39 -21.97 -3.88
C PHE A 296 -12.05 -23.46 -4.06
N ASP A 297 -13.07 -24.33 -4.19
CA ASP A 297 -12.89 -25.76 -4.44
C ASP A 297 -12.11 -26.02 -5.73
N LYS A 298 -12.46 -25.29 -6.79
CA LYS A 298 -11.78 -25.37 -8.09
C LYS A 298 -10.31 -24.98 -7.97
N SER A 299 -10.00 -23.93 -7.22
CA SER A 299 -8.62 -23.51 -6.95
C SER A 299 -7.80 -24.60 -6.26
N ILE A 300 -8.37 -25.22 -5.22
CA ILE A 300 -7.73 -26.34 -4.53
C ILE A 300 -7.60 -27.57 -5.44
N SER A 301 -8.56 -27.81 -6.34
CA SER A 301 -8.55 -28.95 -7.27
C SER A 301 -7.41 -28.91 -8.29
N TYR A 302 -6.81 -27.74 -8.54
CA TYR A 302 -5.61 -27.62 -9.37
C TYR A 302 -4.38 -28.30 -8.74
N HIS A 303 -4.42 -28.58 -7.44
CA HIS A 303 -3.41 -29.35 -6.72
C HIS A 303 -3.82 -30.82 -6.69
N SER A 304 -3.26 -31.60 -7.61
CA SER A 304 -3.60 -33.02 -7.77
C SER A 304 -3.38 -33.79 -6.46
N GLY A 305 -4.44 -34.45 -5.97
CA GLY A 305 -4.39 -35.21 -4.72
C GLY A 305 -4.39 -34.36 -3.46
N ALA A 306 -4.80 -33.09 -3.52
CA ALA A 306 -4.90 -32.20 -2.38
C ALA A 306 -5.60 -32.85 -1.18
N SER A 307 -4.86 -33.03 -0.08
CA SER A 307 -5.38 -33.53 1.19
C SER A 307 -4.65 -32.85 2.36
N PRO A 308 -5.25 -32.80 3.56
CA PRO A 308 -4.59 -32.22 4.72
C PRO A 308 -3.31 -32.97 5.15
N GLN A 309 -3.09 -34.20 4.67
CA GLN A 309 -1.87 -34.95 4.96
C GLN A 309 -0.69 -34.53 4.08
N THR A 310 -0.97 -33.91 2.94
CA THR A 310 0.04 -33.70 1.88
C THR A 310 0.15 -32.26 1.42
N HIS A 311 -0.90 -31.45 1.61
CA HIS A 311 -0.97 -30.09 1.05
C HIS A 311 -1.30 -29.05 2.12
N SER A 312 -0.79 -27.86 1.90
CA SER A 312 -1.13 -26.64 2.62
C SER A 312 -1.35 -25.50 1.63
N PHE A 313 -2.07 -24.47 2.08
CA PHE A 313 -2.49 -23.40 1.21
C PHE A 313 -2.31 -22.03 1.85
N ILE A 314 -1.78 -21.09 1.08
CA ILE A 314 -1.94 -19.66 1.34
C ILE A 314 -2.87 -19.16 0.23
N THR A 315 -4.01 -18.60 0.63
CA THR A 315 -5.09 -18.29 -0.32
C THR A 315 -5.19 -16.80 -0.60
N LEU A 316 -5.47 -16.39 -1.83
CA LEU A 316 -5.70 -14.99 -2.19
C LEU A 316 -7.20 -14.65 -2.23
N HIS A 317 -7.60 -13.60 -1.52
CA HIS A 317 -8.93 -12.97 -1.61
C HIS A 317 -8.78 -11.46 -1.80
N ASN A 318 -9.72 -10.84 -2.51
CA ASN A 318 -9.73 -9.45 -2.87
C ASN A 318 -10.81 -8.68 -2.08
N GLU A 319 -10.41 -7.63 -1.37
CA GLU A 319 -11.35 -6.92 -0.50
C GLU A 319 -12.41 -6.08 -1.23
N TRP A 320 -12.18 -5.71 -2.49
CA TRP A 320 -13.12 -4.91 -3.28
C TRP A 320 -14.34 -5.72 -3.74
N VAL A 321 -14.35 -7.04 -3.49
CA VAL A 321 -15.49 -7.90 -3.80
C VAL A 321 -16.58 -7.68 -2.75
N SER A 322 -17.66 -7.00 -3.16
CA SER A 322 -18.82 -6.63 -2.30
C SER A 322 -19.37 -7.78 -1.43
N ASN A 323 -19.31 -9.01 -1.96
CA ASN A 323 -19.79 -10.21 -1.29
C ASN A 323 -18.66 -11.16 -0.85
N GLY A 324 -17.42 -10.68 -0.70
CA GLY A 324 -16.27 -11.50 -0.30
C GLY A 324 -16.44 -12.22 1.04
N HIS A 325 -17.31 -11.71 1.91
CA HIS A 325 -17.67 -12.33 3.18
C HIS A 325 -18.62 -13.54 3.04
N SER A 326 -19.42 -13.62 1.97
CA SER A 326 -20.56 -14.55 1.86
C SER A 326 -20.16 -16.02 1.81
N GLY A 327 -18.93 -16.34 1.41
CA GLY A 327 -18.43 -17.72 1.32
C GLY A 327 -17.59 -18.18 2.51
N ILE A 328 -17.03 -17.25 3.29
CA ILE A 328 -15.96 -17.53 4.26
C ILE A 328 -16.37 -18.60 5.27
N GLN A 329 -17.54 -18.43 5.89
CA GLN A 329 -18.00 -19.37 6.91
C GLN A 329 -18.18 -20.78 6.36
N ALA A 330 -18.74 -20.91 5.15
CA ALA A 330 -18.96 -22.20 4.50
C ALA A 330 -17.64 -22.87 4.08
N ILE A 331 -16.69 -22.09 3.54
CA ILE A 331 -15.34 -22.55 3.19
C ILE A 331 -14.65 -23.08 4.46
N VAL A 332 -14.60 -22.28 5.53
CA VAL A 332 -13.95 -22.69 6.79
C VAL A 332 -14.56 -23.97 7.34
N GLN A 333 -15.89 -24.05 7.41
CA GLN A 333 -16.58 -25.23 7.93
C GLN A 333 -16.32 -26.47 7.07
N LYS A 334 -16.35 -26.33 5.74
CA LYS A 334 -16.09 -27.44 4.82
C LYS A 334 -14.67 -27.99 5.00
N TYR A 335 -13.66 -27.12 4.93
CA TYR A 335 -12.27 -27.56 4.97
C TYR A 335 -11.84 -28.07 6.34
N ARG A 336 -12.44 -27.58 7.44
CA ARG A 336 -12.28 -28.21 8.76
C ARG A 336 -12.83 -29.63 8.81
N LYS A 337 -14.01 -29.89 8.22
CA LYS A 337 -14.54 -31.26 8.12
C LYS A 337 -13.65 -32.19 7.31
N LEU A 338 -12.89 -31.64 6.35
CA LEU A 338 -11.89 -32.37 5.58
C LEU A 338 -10.58 -32.60 6.35
N GLY A 339 -10.39 -31.97 7.51
CA GLY A 339 -9.21 -32.14 8.36
C GLY A 339 -8.18 -31.00 8.27
N TYR A 340 -8.49 -29.90 7.58
CA TYR A 340 -7.63 -28.72 7.56
C TYR A 340 -7.82 -27.84 8.80
N THR A 341 -6.77 -27.12 9.15
CA THR A 341 -6.75 -26.08 10.18
C THR A 341 -6.57 -24.71 9.53
N PHE A 342 -7.11 -23.68 10.17
CA PHE A 342 -7.03 -22.29 9.68
C PHE A 342 -6.10 -21.50 10.59
N VAL A 343 -5.14 -20.81 9.98
CA VAL A 343 -4.02 -20.15 10.65
C VAL A 343 -3.73 -18.78 10.02
N THR A 344 -3.00 -17.91 10.71
CA THR A 344 -2.39 -16.73 10.07
C THR A 344 -1.21 -17.15 9.19
N VAL A 345 -0.71 -16.24 8.35
CA VAL A 345 0.49 -16.50 7.54
C VAL A 345 1.73 -16.68 8.42
N GLY A 346 1.82 -15.94 9.53
CA GLY A 346 2.88 -16.12 10.52
C GLY A 346 2.91 -17.54 11.07
N GLU A 347 1.77 -18.04 11.56
CA GLU A 347 1.62 -19.42 12.06
C GLU A 347 1.87 -20.47 10.97
N CYS A 348 1.34 -20.23 9.77
CA CYS A 348 1.55 -21.05 8.56
C CYS A 348 3.04 -21.19 8.21
N LEU A 349 3.85 -20.18 8.53
CA LEU A 349 5.29 -20.16 8.28
C LEU A 349 6.12 -20.48 9.53
N GLY A 350 5.50 -21.00 10.59
CA GLY A 350 6.18 -21.49 11.80
C GLY A 350 6.41 -20.44 12.88
N HIS A 351 5.88 -19.23 12.73
CA HIS A 351 5.99 -18.15 13.71
C HIS A 351 4.67 -18.01 14.47
N SER A 352 4.52 -18.81 15.53
CA SER A 352 3.28 -18.85 16.33
C SER A 352 3.12 -17.70 17.31
N ASP A 353 4.19 -16.98 17.65
CA ASP A 353 4.12 -15.78 18.50
C ASP A 353 3.69 -14.56 17.66
N PRO A 354 2.51 -13.95 17.92
CA PRO A 354 2.07 -12.77 17.18
C PRO A 354 3.05 -11.59 17.20
N GLN A 355 3.88 -11.46 18.24
CA GLN A 355 4.89 -10.38 18.31
C GLN A 355 5.98 -10.55 17.23
N SER A 356 6.27 -11.79 16.83
CA SER A 356 7.25 -12.10 15.78
C SER A 356 6.77 -11.75 14.36
N TRP A 357 5.52 -11.30 14.21
CA TRP A 357 4.99 -10.85 12.91
C TRP A 357 5.30 -9.38 12.64
N TYR A 358 5.81 -8.66 13.63
CA TYR A 358 5.96 -7.23 13.60
C TYR A 358 7.33 -6.77 14.08
N ARG A 359 7.62 -5.51 13.80
CA ARG A 359 8.77 -4.75 14.28
C ARG A 359 8.31 -3.38 14.72
N VAL A 360 9.17 -2.66 15.43
CA VAL A 360 9.01 -1.22 15.65
C VAL A 360 10.12 -0.52 14.88
N HIS A 361 9.74 0.33 13.94
CA HIS A 361 10.66 1.28 13.32
C HIS A 361 10.80 2.48 14.25
N ASP A 362 12.02 2.86 14.62
CA ASP A 362 12.24 4.16 15.24
C ASP A 362 12.23 5.23 14.16
N PHE A 363 11.06 5.83 13.94
CA PHE A 363 10.93 6.90 12.96
C PHE A 363 11.56 8.22 13.39
N ASN A 364 12.04 8.36 14.64
CA ASN A 364 12.74 9.56 15.10
C ASN A 364 14.23 9.55 14.70
N GLU A 365 14.87 8.39 14.56
CA GLU A 365 16.18 8.28 13.89
C GLU A 365 16.07 8.38 12.36
N LEU A 366 14.83 8.30 11.84
CA LEU A 366 14.48 8.45 10.42
C LEU A 366 13.98 9.86 10.07
N ALA A 367 13.82 10.74 11.06
CA ALA A 367 13.25 12.10 10.99
C ALA A 367 14.24 13.18 11.42
#